data_AF-A0A1I6U3W3-F1
#
_entry.id   AF-A0A1I6U3W3-F1
#
_cell.length_a   1.000
_cell.length_b   1.000
_cell.length_c   1.000
_cell.angle_alpha   90.00
_cell.angle_beta   90.00
_cell.angle_gamma   90.00
#
_symmetry.space_group_name_H-M   'P 1'
#
loop_
_entity.id
_entity.type
_entity.pdbx_description
1 polymer ?
#
loop_
_entity_poly.entity_id
_entity_poly.type
_entity_poly.pdbx_seq_one_letter_code
_entity_poly.pdbx_strand_id
1 'polypeptide(L)'
;MYLIEFKNINHTDDIFSFGKYLTFTRANEMLLEAVNRYKIKGKKSKIGYKIIEQESKDILFNSRIIINGDIESLFNIILNNKGIDIDIKNYVKNVSDEAIIETSINIPEAKKQKEKVNDLREEKEQLVTLLREQEKESSNRELEHQEQLNRLKQEIDQIKQVVDSKGNEEQKLEQDRLNQIKALEEKRYQLEQQAQEKRNEEKRKRERHEKTLAELEKQKELAEEELSTLNEQVEMSEVERKKRRLELEEQQRELERSKELTLNQMTLEEAKVDAEFPLNNSKKEAPLTQAVSVPNIEEEEQNKWIIFSRKAWGIAKKITRYIFINSKRRLRVHRQNKRKKKAFDEQLQKAKIAFLKEIQQDKKHRERQITKAERERLKDQMAYERKEARYLREIKKKKRSFPSRTIFRMLIILLLIYVAFDFFINRDSSYLMIIQERGKSVYYSLIESIFSL
;
A
#
# COMPACT_ATOMS: atom_id res chain seq x y z
N MET A 1 10.24 30.88 -10.80
CA MET A 1 11.48 31.03 -10.00
C MET A 1 12.61 30.30 -10.72
N TYR A 2 13.85 30.78 -10.61
CA TYR A 2 15.02 30.17 -11.26
C TYR A 2 15.90 29.43 -10.24
N LEU A 3 16.62 28.43 -10.71
CA LEU A 3 17.55 27.59 -9.95
C LEU A 3 18.89 27.49 -10.70
N ILE A 4 19.97 27.17 -9.99
CA ILE A 4 21.30 27.02 -10.57
C ILE A 4 21.86 25.61 -10.31
N GLU A 5 22.44 24.98 -11.34
CA GLU A 5 23.08 23.66 -11.27
C GLU A 5 24.59 23.80 -11.50
N PHE A 6 25.44 23.32 -10.58
CA PHE A 6 26.88 23.24 -10.83
C PHE A 6 27.27 21.95 -11.56
N LYS A 7 28.23 22.07 -12.48
CA LYS A 7 28.83 20.97 -13.25
C LYS A 7 30.33 20.88 -12.97
N ASN A 8 30.82 19.67 -12.74
CA ASN A 8 32.25 19.45 -12.68
C ASN A 8 32.85 19.61 -14.10
N ILE A 9 33.97 20.31 -14.20
CA ILE A 9 34.76 20.44 -15.43
C ILE A 9 36.19 19.99 -15.13
N ASN A 10 36.88 20.70 -14.23
CA ASN A 10 38.19 20.35 -13.68
C ASN A 10 38.24 20.83 -12.21
N HIS A 11 37.26 20.44 -11.39
CA HIS A 11 37.20 20.82 -9.98
C HIS A 11 37.74 19.69 -9.10
N THR A 12 38.61 20.03 -8.14
CA THR A 12 39.34 19.05 -7.31
C THR A 12 38.96 19.04 -5.83
N ASP A 13 38.02 19.88 -5.40
CA ASP A 13 37.53 19.94 -4.01
C ASP A 13 36.04 19.55 -3.92
N ASP A 14 35.60 19.01 -2.78
CA ASP A 14 34.24 18.47 -2.60
C ASP A 14 33.16 19.49 -2.18
N ILE A 15 33.44 20.79 -2.33
CA ILE A 15 32.58 21.89 -1.83
C ILE A 15 31.28 22.01 -2.64
N PHE A 16 31.36 21.79 -3.95
CA PHE A 16 30.21 21.95 -4.85
C PHE A 16 29.40 20.68 -4.95
N SER A 17 28.10 20.81 -4.68
CA SER A 17 27.14 19.74 -4.96
C SER A 17 26.79 19.69 -6.45
N PHE A 18 27.66 19.03 -7.24
CA PHE A 18 27.46 18.86 -8.67
C PHE A 18 26.18 18.08 -9.01
N GLY A 19 25.51 18.46 -10.09
CA GLY A 19 24.29 17.80 -10.56
C GLY A 19 23.04 18.04 -9.70
N LYS A 20 23.10 18.95 -8.72
CA LYS A 20 21.95 19.36 -7.89
C LYS A 20 21.48 20.76 -8.28
N TYR A 21 20.17 20.98 -8.19
CA TYR A 21 19.58 22.31 -8.30
C TYR A 21 19.67 23.04 -6.96
N LEU A 22 20.16 24.28 -7.00
CA LEU A 22 20.39 25.14 -5.85
C LEU A 22 19.65 26.48 -6.04
N THR A 23 19.31 27.11 -4.93
CA THR A 23 18.94 28.52 -4.90
C THR A 23 20.19 29.39 -5.13
N PHE A 24 20.05 30.61 -5.67
CA PHE A 24 21.22 31.45 -5.97
C PHE A 24 21.98 31.85 -4.71
N THR A 25 21.27 32.09 -3.61
CA THR A 25 21.86 32.37 -2.30
C THR A 25 22.78 31.22 -1.86
N ARG A 26 22.29 29.97 -1.91
CA ARG A 26 23.07 28.79 -1.50
C ARG A 26 24.23 28.49 -2.43
N ALA A 27 24.06 28.75 -3.73
CA ALA A 27 25.13 28.61 -4.72
C ALA A 27 26.21 29.69 -4.57
N ASN A 28 25.85 30.91 -4.15
CA ASN A 28 26.78 31.98 -3.83
C ASN A 28 27.63 31.63 -2.61
N GLU A 29 27.02 31.11 -1.54
CA GLU A 29 27.75 30.60 -0.35
C GLU A 29 28.79 29.54 -0.72
N MET A 30 28.41 28.54 -1.53
CA MET A 30 29.33 27.47 -1.99
C MET A 30 30.49 28.04 -2.83
N LEU A 31 30.23 29.03 -3.69
CA LEU A 31 31.28 29.68 -4.46
C LEU A 31 32.26 30.43 -3.56
N LEU A 32 31.76 31.20 -2.58
CA LEU A 32 32.60 31.94 -1.63
C LEU A 32 33.47 31.01 -0.78
N GLU A 33 32.93 29.87 -0.33
CA GLU A 33 33.71 28.87 0.38
C GLU A 33 34.86 28.32 -0.50
N ALA A 34 34.57 28.03 -1.77
CA ALA A 34 35.58 27.56 -2.71
C ALA A 34 36.65 28.60 -3.05
N VAL A 35 36.28 29.88 -3.15
CA VAL A 35 37.23 31.00 -3.29
C VAL A 35 38.12 31.08 -2.05
N ASN A 36 37.57 30.95 -0.84
CA ASN A 36 38.37 30.92 0.39
C ASN A 36 39.33 29.72 0.43
N ARG A 37 38.89 28.52 0.02
CA ARG A 37 39.81 27.37 -0.09
C ARG A 37 40.87 27.56 -1.18
N TYR A 38 40.56 28.26 -2.28
CA TYR A 38 41.55 28.66 -3.27
C TYR A 38 42.62 29.59 -2.67
N LYS A 39 42.23 30.62 -1.89
CA LYS A 39 43.19 31.52 -1.21
C LYS A 39 44.14 30.74 -0.28
N ILE A 40 43.65 29.69 0.38
CA ILE A 40 44.44 28.85 1.29
C ILE A 40 45.36 27.86 0.54
N LYS A 41 44.85 27.20 -0.52
CA LYS A 41 45.55 26.09 -1.22
C LYS A 41 46.29 26.48 -2.50
N GLY A 42 46.01 27.63 -3.09
CA GLY A 42 46.56 28.10 -4.37
C GLY A 42 46.13 27.31 -5.63
N LYS A 43 45.23 26.33 -5.51
CA LYS A 43 44.86 25.41 -6.61
C LYS A 43 43.72 25.95 -7.48
N LYS A 44 44.06 26.46 -8.67
CA LYS A 44 43.09 27.01 -9.64
C LYS A 44 42.07 25.94 -10.05
N SER A 45 40.79 26.32 -10.05
CA SER A 45 39.67 25.41 -10.30
C SER A 45 38.73 25.93 -11.38
N LYS A 46 38.08 25.03 -12.14
CA LYS A 46 37.13 25.38 -13.20
C LYS A 46 35.84 24.58 -13.10
N ILE A 47 34.72 25.31 -13.10
CA ILE A 47 33.38 24.81 -12.81
C ILE A 47 32.44 25.26 -13.91
N GLY A 48 31.50 24.41 -14.32
CA GLY A 48 30.36 24.82 -15.15
C GLY A 48 29.18 25.20 -14.26
N TYR A 49 28.31 26.10 -14.73
CA TYR A 49 27.00 26.30 -14.12
C TYR A 49 25.93 26.44 -15.19
N LYS A 50 24.71 26.00 -14.87
CA LYS A 50 23.51 26.26 -15.66
C LYS A 50 22.51 27.05 -14.83
N ILE A 51 21.69 27.86 -15.48
CA ILE A 51 20.47 28.41 -14.88
C ILE A 51 19.27 27.71 -15.52
N ILE A 52 18.33 27.30 -14.68
CA ILE A 52 17.17 26.48 -15.02
C ILE A 52 15.92 27.11 -14.42
N GLU A 53 14.79 27.05 -15.12
CA GLU A 53 13.50 27.48 -14.57
C GLU A 53 12.83 26.36 -13.78
N GLN A 54 12.28 26.67 -12.61
CA GLN A 54 11.73 25.67 -11.68
C GLN A 54 10.50 24.94 -12.22
N GLU A 55 9.65 25.62 -13.00
CA GLU A 55 8.36 25.11 -13.47
C GLU A 55 8.51 24.25 -14.74
N SER A 56 9.21 24.77 -15.75
CA SER A 56 9.48 24.06 -17.01
C SER A 56 10.62 23.04 -16.91
N LYS A 57 11.57 23.25 -15.99
CA LYS A 57 12.89 22.57 -15.92
C LYS A 57 13.79 22.83 -17.14
N ASP A 58 13.47 23.83 -17.94
CA ASP A 58 14.26 24.19 -19.13
C ASP A 58 15.59 24.87 -18.76
N ILE A 59 16.64 24.54 -19.54
CA ILE A 59 18.00 25.05 -19.34
C ILE A 59 18.12 26.40 -20.08
N LEU A 60 17.84 27.48 -19.37
CA LEU A 60 17.86 28.84 -19.94
C LEU A 60 19.28 29.39 -20.19
N PHE A 61 20.27 28.94 -19.41
CA PHE A 61 21.66 29.40 -19.58
C PHE A 61 22.67 28.34 -19.16
N ASN A 62 23.88 28.39 -19.73
CA ASN A 62 25.00 27.50 -19.41
C ASN A 62 26.34 28.22 -19.63
N SER A 63 27.19 28.26 -18.60
CA SER A 63 28.45 29.01 -18.60
C SER A 63 29.48 28.36 -17.67
N ARG A 64 30.63 29.01 -17.49
CA ARG A 64 31.79 28.48 -16.76
C ARG A 64 32.39 29.55 -15.86
N ILE A 65 32.74 29.17 -14.64
CA ILE A 65 33.46 29.97 -13.65
C ILE A 65 34.89 29.43 -13.57
N ILE A 66 35.86 30.34 -13.50
CA ILE A 66 37.27 30.02 -13.28
C ILE A 66 37.66 30.65 -11.95
N ILE A 67 37.97 29.82 -10.96
CA ILE A 67 38.47 30.25 -9.64
C ILE A 67 39.99 30.33 -9.74
N ASN A 68 40.51 31.54 -9.92
CA ASN A 68 41.94 31.83 -10.10
C ASN A 68 42.43 33.09 -9.36
N GLY A 69 41.56 33.72 -8.57
CA GLY A 69 41.81 34.98 -7.87
C GLY A 69 40.65 35.30 -6.92
N ASP A 70 40.58 36.56 -6.50
CA ASP A 70 39.48 37.06 -5.69
C ASP A 70 38.22 37.21 -6.55
N ILE A 71 37.16 36.51 -6.13
CA ILE A 71 35.82 36.60 -6.72
C ILE A 71 34.89 37.09 -5.61
N GLU A 72 34.23 38.22 -5.86
CA GLU A 72 33.36 38.88 -4.87
C GLU A 72 32.04 38.14 -4.61
N SER A 73 31.37 37.68 -5.68
CA SER A 73 30.11 36.93 -5.58
C SER A 73 29.75 36.22 -6.89
N LEU A 74 28.92 35.18 -6.78
CA LEU A 74 28.22 34.55 -7.90
C LEU A 74 27.23 35.52 -8.56
N PHE A 75 26.60 36.38 -7.77
CA PHE A 75 25.68 37.41 -8.25
C PHE A 75 26.36 38.34 -9.26
N ASN A 76 27.55 38.86 -8.93
CA ASN A 76 28.34 39.75 -9.80
C ASN A 76 28.77 39.04 -11.10
N ILE A 77 29.09 37.74 -11.04
CA ILE A 77 29.41 36.93 -12.23
C ILE A 77 28.20 36.82 -13.19
N ILE A 78 27.00 36.66 -12.64
CA ILE A 78 25.77 36.49 -13.42
C ILE A 78 25.30 37.83 -14.01
N LEU A 79 25.24 38.88 -13.19
CA LEU A 79 24.79 40.21 -13.60
C LEU A 79 25.67 40.80 -14.71
N ASN A 80 27.00 40.63 -14.61
CA ASN A 80 27.95 41.12 -15.62
C ASN A 80 28.00 40.28 -16.90
N ASN A 81 27.31 39.14 -16.97
CA ASN A 81 27.34 38.28 -18.16
C ASN A 81 26.40 38.82 -19.26
N LYS A 82 26.94 39.18 -20.43
CA LYS A 82 26.15 39.74 -21.54
C LYS A 82 25.16 38.75 -22.18
N GLY A 83 25.37 37.44 -22.02
CA GLY A 83 24.54 36.39 -22.63
C GLY A 83 23.39 35.87 -21.77
N ILE A 84 23.16 36.44 -20.59
CA ILE A 84 22.05 36.06 -19.69
C ILE A 84 20.87 37.01 -19.91
N ASP A 85 19.67 36.43 -19.97
CA ASP A 85 18.41 37.13 -20.16
C ASP A 85 18.14 38.18 -19.05
N ILE A 86 17.41 39.23 -19.41
CA ILE A 86 17.08 40.36 -18.56
C ILE A 86 16.23 39.91 -17.37
N ASP A 87 15.28 38.99 -17.56
CA ASP A 87 14.41 38.50 -16.49
C ASP A 87 15.17 37.68 -15.44
N ILE A 88 16.14 36.87 -15.88
CA ILE A 88 17.05 36.15 -14.98
C ILE A 88 17.93 37.15 -14.21
N LYS A 89 18.46 38.18 -14.87
CA LYS A 89 19.25 39.23 -14.19
C LYS A 89 18.43 40.01 -13.16
N ASN A 90 17.20 40.36 -13.48
CA ASN A 90 16.28 41.05 -12.58
C ASN A 90 15.97 40.17 -11.35
N TYR A 91 15.67 38.88 -11.56
CA TYR A 91 15.47 37.94 -10.45
C TYR A 91 16.72 37.83 -9.56
N VAL A 92 17.89 37.61 -10.16
CA VAL A 92 19.15 37.42 -9.43
C VAL A 92 19.57 38.70 -8.70
N LYS A 93 19.30 39.88 -9.27
CA LYS A 93 19.48 41.16 -8.58
C LYS A 93 18.54 41.27 -7.37
N ASN A 94 17.25 40.97 -7.54
CA ASN A 94 16.27 41.05 -6.45
C ASN A 94 16.55 40.04 -5.32
N VAL A 95 17.18 38.90 -5.62
CA VAL A 95 17.70 37.96 -4.59
C VAL A 95 18.94 38.55 -3.90
N SER A 96 19.87 39.16 -4.66
CA SER A 96 21.07 39.81 -4.10
C SER A 96 20.76 41.03 -3.23
N ASP A 97 19.68 41.76 -3.54
CA ASP A 97 19.19 42.93 -2.80
C ASP A 97 18.26 42.53 -1.63
N GLU A 98 18.19 41.23 -1.28
CA GLU A 98 17.30 40.61 -0.26
C GLU A 98 15.78 40.84 -0.45
N ALA A 99 15.37 41.43 -1.59
CA ALA A 99 13.96 41.67 -1.93
C ALA A 99 13.17 40.37 -2.21
N ILE A 100 13.86 39.28 -2.55
CA ILE A 100 13.29 37.93 -2.71
C ILE A 100 14.02 36.97 -1.77
N ILE A 101 13.32 36.48 -0.74
CA ILE A 101 13.82 35.45 0.17
C ILE A 101 13.56 34.07 -0.45
N GLU A 102 14.61 33.42 -0.94
CA GLU A 102 14.55 32.05 -1.48
C GLU A 102 14.32 31.03 -0.35
N THR A 103 13.06 30.66 -0.07
CA THR A 103 12.75 29.64 0.95
C THR A 103 13.23 28.26 0.56
N SER A 104 14.03 27.63 1.42
CA SER A 104 14.40 26.22 1.31
C SER A 104 13.19 25.29 1.47
N ILE A 105 13.20 24.18 0.72
CA ILE A 105 12.07 23.27 0.52
C ILE A 105 11.47 22.77 1.85
N ASN A 106 10.14 22.73 1.92
CA ASN A 106 9.41 22.86 3.17
C ASN A 106 9.00 21.49 3.76
N ILE A 107 9.61 21.10 4.88
CA ILE A 107 9.34 19.85 5.63
C ILE A 107 7.83 19.53 5.87
N PRO A 108 6.90 20.50 6.03
CA PRO A 108 5.46 20.23 6.10
C PRO A 108 4.84 19.55 4.86
N GLU A 109 5.43 19.68 3.67
CA GLU A 109 4.92 19.06 2.45
C GLU A 109 5.07 17.53 2.48
N ALA A 110 6.18 16.99 3.01
CA ALA A 110 6.39 15.55 3.19
C ALA A 110 5.21 14.86 3.90
N LYS A 111 4.66 15.53 4.93
CA LYS A 111 3.53 15.00 5.71
C LYS A 111 2.22 15.05 4.92
N LYS A 112 1.99 16.12 4.15
CA LYS A 112 0.80 16.27 3.30
C LYS A 112 0.79 15.28 2.14
N GLN A 113 1.92 15.08 1.46
CA GLN A 113 2.06 14.03 0.43
C GLN A 113 1.77 12.66 1.02
N LYS A 114 2.27 12.36 2.23
CA LYS A 114 2.05 11.07 2.90
C LYS A 114 0.60 10.84 3.33
N GLU A 115 -0.10 11.89 3.73
CA GLU A 115 -1.54 11.85 4.02
C GLU A 115 -2.32 11.57 2.73
N LYS A 116 -2.06 12.33 1.65
CA LYS A 116 -2.66 12.13 0.31
C LYS A 116 -2.45 10.71 -0.26
N VAL A 117 -1.25 10.12 -0.10
CA VAL A 117 -0.97 8.74 -0.53
C VAL A 117 -1.79 7.70 0.26
N ASN A 118 -2.04 7.95 1.55
CA ASN A 118 -2.91 7.08 2.35
C ASN A 118 -4.38 7.25 1.94
N ASP A 119 -4.86 8.48 1.75
CA ASP A 119 -6.24 8.76 1.33
C ASP A 119 -6.58 8.05 0.00
N LEU A 120 -5.71 8.20 -1.02
CA LEU A 120 -5.83 7.52 -2.32
C LEU A 120 -5.80 5.99 -2.19
N ARG A 121 -5.09 5.46 -1.19
CA ARG A 121 -5.03 4.02 -0.92
C ARG A 121 -6.31 3.51 -0.26
N GLU A 122 -6.87 4.25 0.69
CA GLU A 122 -8.16 3.92 1.31
C GLU A 122 -9.30 4.00 0.28
N GLU A 123 -9.33 5.01 -0.58
CA GLU A 123 -10.31 5.15 -1.67
C GLU A 123 -10.21 3.97 -2.67
N LYS A 124 -8.99 3.57 -3.05
CA LYS A 124 -8.76 2.38 -3.88
C LYS A 124 -9.27 1.09 -3.20
N GLU A 125 -8.99 0.89 -1.91
CA GLU A 125 -9.44 -0.29 -1.18
C GLU A 125 -10.98 -0.34 -1.10
N GLN A 126 -11.64 0.80 -0.87
CA GLN A 126 -13.11 0.93 -0.87
C GLN A 126 -13.74 0.60 -2.25
N LEU A 127 -13.17 1.11 -3.34
CA LEU A 127 -13.61 0.80 -4.71
C LEU A 127 -13.46 -0.70 -5.04
N VAL A 128 -12.36 -1.32 -4.61
CA VAL A 128 -12.14 -2.77 -4.80
C VAL A 128 -13.14 -3.61 -3.99
N THR A 129 -13.51 -3.19 -2.77
CA THR A 129 -14.57 -3.88 -2.02
C THR A 129 -15.94 -3.72 -2.68
N LEU A 130 -16.30 -2.52 -3.14
CA LEU A 130 -17.56 -2.25 -3.86
C LEU A 130 -17.69 -3.10 -5.13
N LEU A 131 -16.61 -3.21 -5.92
CA LEU A 131 -16.60 -4.07 -7.11
C LEU A 131 -16.83 -5.55 -6.76
N ARG A 132 -16.15 -6.07 -5.73
CA ARG A 132 -16.33 -7.47 -5.28
C ARG A 132 -17.73 -7.75 -4.73
N GLU A 133 -18.39 -6.75 -4.15
CA GLU A 133 -19.78 -6.85 -3.69
C GLU A 133 -20.75 -6.83 -4.87
N GLN A 134 -20.57 -5.92 -5.83
CA GLN A 134 -21.34 -5.90 -7.09
C GLN A 134 -21.17 -7.20 -7.88
N GLU A 135 -19.97 -7.78 -7.95
CA GLU A 135 -19.73 -9.07 -8.61
C GLU A 135 -20.52 -10.20 -7.96
N LYS A 136 -20.48 -10.32 -6.63
CA LYS A 136 -21.27 -11.33 -5.90
C LYS A 136 -22.76 -11.13 -6.10
N GLU A 137 -23.24 -9.89 -6.02
CA GLU A 137 -24.65 -9.58 -6.19
C GLU A 137 -25.13 -9.87 -7.63
N SER A 138 -24.33 -9.54 -8.65
CA SER A 138 -24.63 -9.89 -10.05
C SER A 138 -24.67 -11.41 -10.27
N SER A 139 -23.73 -12.16 -9.69
CA SER A 139 -23.69 -13.63 -9.76
C SER A 139 -24.91 -14.27 -9.08
N ASN A 140 -25.32 -13.76 -7.91
CA ASN A 140 -26.54 -14.22 -7.24
C ASN A 140 -27.79 -13.91 -8.07
N ARG A 141 -27.91 -12.69 -8.63
CA ARG A 141 -29.02 -12.30 -9.51
C ARG A 141 -29.08 -13.15 -10.78
N GLU A 142 -27.93 -13.55 -11.33
CA GLU A 142 -27.86 -14.43 -12.51
C GLU A 142 -28.26 -15.88 -12.18
N LEU A 143 -27.91 -16.39 -11.00
CA LEU A 143 -28.40 -17.69 -10.50
C LEU A 143 -29.91 -17.69 -10.27
N GLU A 144 -30.45 -16.66 -9.62
CA GLU A 144 -31.91 -16.50 -9.41
C GLU A 144 -32.67 -16.44 -10.74
N HIS A 145 -32.13 -15.75 -11.74
CA HIS A 145 -32.72 -15.68 -13.08
C HIS A 145 -32.68 -17.03 -13.81
N GLN A 146 -31.56 -17.77 -13.73
CA GLN A 146 -31.48 -19.14 -14.26
C GLN A 146 -32.47 -20.09 -13.58
N GLU A 147 -32.67 -19.98 -12.26
CA GLU A 147 -33.71 -20.74 -11.57
C GLU A 147 -35.12 -20.41 -12.09
N GLN A 148 -35.44 -19.14 -12.30
CA GLN A 148 -36.74 -18.72 -12.85
C GLN A 148 -36.96 -19.26 -14.27
N LEU A 149 -35.96 -19.16 -15.14
CA LEU A 149 -36.00 -19.73 -16.50
C LEU A 149 -36.18 -21.26 -16.47
N ASN A 150 -35.51 -21.96 -15.56
CA ASN A 150 -35.64 -23.40 -15.42
C ASN A 150 -37.02 -23.82 -14.89
N ARG A 151 -37.62 -23.05 -13.96
CA ARG A 151 -39.00 -23.28 -13.48
C ARG A 151 -40.03 -23.08 -14.60
N LEU A 152 -39.94 -21.95 -15.32
CA LEU A 152 -40.81 -21.69 -16.48
C LEU A 152 -40.67 -22.77 -17.56
N LYS A 153 -39.45 -23.25 -17.82
CA LYS A 153 -39.23 -24.37 -18.76
C LYS A 153 -39.89 -25.67 -18.26
N GLN A 154 -39.76 -26.01 -16.98
CA GLN A 154 -40.42 -27.18 -16.39
C GLN A 154 -41.94 -27.08 -16.45
N GLU A 155 -42.52 -25.91 -16.19
CA GLU A 155 -43.97 -25.66 -16.35
C GLU A 155 -44.42 -25.83 -17.81
N ILE A 156 -43.69 -25.26 -18.76
CA ILE A 156 -43.95 -25.42 -20.20
C ILE A 156 -43.86 -26.91 -20.62
N ASP A 157 -42.82 -27.62 -20.19
CA ASP A 157 -42.61 -29.04 -20.52
C ASP A 157 -43.71 -29.93 -19.89
N GLN A 158 -44.16 -29.63 -18.66
CA GLN A 158 -45.29 -30.31 -18.02
C GLN A 158 -46.61 -30.08 -18.75
N ILE A 159 -46.91 -28.83 -19.14
CA ILE A 159 -48.15 -28.52 -19.87
C ILE A 159 -48.12 -29.18 -21.26
N LYS A 160 -46.97 -29.15 -21.96
CA LYS A 160 -46.79 -29.86 -23.24
C LYS A 160 -47.02 -31.36 -23.09
N GLN A 161 -46.44 -32.01 -22.07
CA GLN A 161 -46.65 -33.44 -21.82
C GLN A 161 -48.12 -33.78 -21.50
N VAL A 162 -48.89 -32.88 -20.85
CA VAL A 162 -50.33 -33.04 -20.60
C VAL A 162 -51.19 -32.82 -21.86
N VAL A 163 -50.74 -31.99 -22.81
CA VAL A 163 -51.35 -31.85 -24.13
C VAL A 163 -51.09 -33.11 -24.97
N ASP A 164 -49.83 -33.52 -25.10
CA ASP A 164 -49.42 -34.68 -25.92
C ASP A 164 -50.03 -36.01 -25.45
N SER A 165 -50.37 -36.14 -24.16
CA SER A 165 -50.93 -37.37 -23.58
C SER A 165 -52.46 -37.44 -23.54
N LYS A 166 -53.18 -36.36 -23.90
CA LYS A 166 -54.65 -36.33 -23.92
C LYS A 166 -55.21 -36.21 -25.34
N GLY A 167 -55.25 -37.34 -26.05
CA GLY A 167 -56.02 -37.43 -27.29
C GLY A 167 -57.53 -37.38 -27.02
N ASN A 168 -58.20 -36.34 -27.53
CA ASN A 168 -59.66 -36.18 -27.62
C ASN A 168 -60.44 -35.84 -26.32
N GLU A 169 -60.02 -34.80 -25.58
CA GLU A 169 -60.92 -34.08 -24.65
C GLU A 169 -61.04 -32.60 -25.04
N GLU A 170 -62.24 -32.18 -25.44
CA GLU A 170 -62.69 -30.80 -25.73
C GLU A 170 -61.67 -29.76 -26.23
N GLN A 171 -61.74 -29.43 -27.53
CA GLN A 171 -60.89 -28.45 -28.23
C GLN A 171 -60.72 -27.08 -27.52
N LYS A 172 -61.70 -26.65 -26.70
CA LYS A 172 -61.58 -25.41 -25.90
C LYS A 172 -60.54 -25.53 -24.79
N LEU A 173 -60.52 -26.66 -24.08
CA LEU A 173 -59.59 -26.97 -23.00
C LEU A 173 -58.16 -27.14 -23.53
N GLU A 174 -58.03 -27.60 -24.77
CA GLU A 174 -56.77 -27.66 -25.52
C GLU A 174 -56.29 -26.27 -25.96
N GLN A 175 -57.18 -25.42 -26.50
CA GLN A 175 -56.87 -24.03 -26.83
C GLN A 175 -56.44 -23.21 -25.61
N ASP A 176 -57.11 -23.37 -24.46
CA ASP A 176 -56.74 -22.66 -23.22
C ASP A 176 -55.34 -23.04 -22.74
N ARG A 177 -54.95 -24.32 -22.80
CA ARG A 177 -53.57 -24.76 -22.51
C ARG A 177 -52.56 -24.19 -23.49
N LEU A 178 -52.90 -24.11 -24.78
CA LEU A 178 -52.02 -23.58 -25.81
C LEU A 178 -51.82 -22.05 -25.66
N ASN A 179 -52.86 -21.34 -25.24
CA ASN A 179 -52.78 -19.93 -24.86
C ASN A 179 -51.95 -19.71 -23.58
N GLN A 180 -52.05 -20.62 -22.59
CA GLN A 180 -51.17 -20.61 -21.41
C GLN A 180 -49.69 -20.81 -21.76
N ILE A 181 -49.37 -21.76 -22.65
CA ILE A 181 -47.99 -21.95 -23.15
C ILE A 181 -47.46 -20.66 -23.78
N LYS A 182 -48.22 -20.03 -24.68
CA LYS A 182 -47.82 -18.76 -25.32
C LYS A 182 -47.56 -17.66 -24.29
N ALA A 183 -48.44 -17.48 -23.31
CA ALA A 183 -48.27 -16.48 -22.26
C ALA A 183 -47.05 -16.76 -21.35
N LEU A 184 -46.67 -18.03 -21.16
CA LEU A 184 -45.44 -18.40 -20.44
C LEU A 184 -44.18 -18.19 -21.30
N GLU A 185 -44.24 -18.49 -22.60
CA GLU A 185 -43.14 -18.25 -23.54
C GLU A 185 -42.87 -16.74 -23.74
N GLU A 186 -43.91 -15.90 -23.82
CA GLU A 186 -43.79 -14.44 -23.83
C GLU A 186 -43.17 -13.89 -22.55
N LYS A 187 -43.62 -14.35 -21.37
CA LYS A 187 -43.02 -13.97 -20.07
C LYS A 187 -41.56 -14.38 -19.99
N ARG A 188 -41.21 -15.58 -20.47
CA ARG A 188 -39.82 -16.06 -20.53
C ARG A 188 -38.97 -15.12 -21.40
N TYR A 189 -39.46 -14.76 -22.59
CA TYR A 189 -38.75 -13.86 -23.51
C TYR A 189 -38.54 -12.46 -22.91
N GLN A 190 -39.55 -11.88 -22.26
CA GLN A 190 -39.44 -10.59 -21.56
C GLN A 190 -38.41 -10.63 -20.43
N LEU A 191 -38.38 -11.70 -19.63
CA LEU A 191 -37.36 -11.89 -18.59
C LEU A 191 -35.95 -12.04 -19.18
N GLU A 192 -35.80 -12.69 -20.33
CA GLU A 192 -34.53 -12.88 -21.04
C GLU A 192 -34.00 -11.54 -21.58
N GLN A 193 -34.87 -10.68 -22.14
CA GLN A 193 -34.53 -9.31 -22.54
C GLN A 193 -34.10 -8.44 -21.34
N GLN A 194 -34.88 -8.42 -20.25
CA GLN A 194 -34.56 -7.62 -19.06
C GLN A 194 -33.24 -8.04 -18.40
N ALA A 195 -32.89 -9.33 -18.42
CA ALA A 195 -31.58 -9.79 -17.95
C ALA A 195 -30.44 -9.31 -18.86
N GLN A 196 -30.65 -9.30 -20.17
CA GLN A 196 -29.65 -8.83 -21.14
C GLN A 196 -29.40 -7.32 -21.01
N GLU A 197 -30.45 -6.52 -20.77
CA GLU A 197 -30.32 -5.09 -20.47
C GLU A 197 -29.52 -4.85 -19.18
N LYS A 198 -29.86 -5.55 -18.09
CA LYS A 198 -29.13 -5.46 -16.81
C LYS A 198 -27.66 -5.86 -16.93
N ARG A 199 -27.34 -6.94 -17.65
CA ARG A 199 -25.94 -7.32 -17.96
C ARG A 199 -25.19 -6.21 -18.69
N ASN A 200 -25.83 -5.54 -19.65
CA ASN A 200 -25.22 -4.43 -20.39
C ASN A 200 -25.00 -3.19 -19.50
N GLU A 201 -25.92 -2.87 -18.60
CA GLU A 201 -25.72 -1.80 -17.62
C GLU A 201 -24.61 -2.12 -16.62
N GLU A 202 -24.55 -3.35 -16.11
CA GLU A 202 -23.50 -3.78 -15.19
C GLU A 202 -22.13 -3.76 -15.85
N LYS A 203 -22.02 -4.21 -17.11
CA LYS A 203 -20.78 -4.09 -17.89
C LYS A 203 -20.34 -2.63 -18.01
N ARG A 204 -21.25 -1.70 -18.35
CA ARG A 204 -20.96 -0.27 -18.41
C ARG A 204 -20.56 0.33 -17.05
N LYS A 205 -21.10 -0.18 -15.94
CA LYS A 205 -20.70 0.24 -14.57
C LYS A 205 -19.29 -0.27 -14.23
N ARG A 206 -18.99 -1.54 -14.51
CA ARG A 206 -17.65 -2.12 -14.34
C ARG A 206 -16.59 -1.36 -15.14
N GLU A 207 -16.83 -1.13 -16.44
CA GLU A 207 -15.92 -0.36 -17.31
C GLU A 207 -15.66 1.08 -16.81
N ARG A 208 -16.62 1.70 -16.12
CA ARG A 208 -16.41 3.02 -15.46
C ARG A 208 -15.54 2.88 -14.22
N HIS A 209 -15.83 1.91 -13.36
CA HIS A 209 -15.08 1.66 -12.13
C HIS A 209 -13.63 1.24 -12.40
N GLU A 210 -13.38 0.44 -13.44
CA GLU A 210 -12.02 0.08 -13.90
C GLU A 210 -11.24 1.31 -14.37
N LYS A 211 -11.86 2.23 -15.12
CA LYS A 211 -11.22 3.50 -15.53
C LYS A 211 -10.87 4.37 -14.33
N THR A 212 -11.79 4.53 -13.37
CA THR A 212 -11.49 5.30 -12.14
C THR A 212 -10.39 4.66 -11.31
N LEU A 213 -10.31 3.32 -11.26
CA LEU A 213 -9.21 2.62 -10.58
C LEU A 213 -7.86 2.88 -11.28
N ALA A 214 -7.80 2.82 -12.61
CA ALA A 214 -6.58 3.08 -13.36
C ALA A 214 -6.11 4.56 -13.24
N GLU A 215 -7.04 5.51 -13.11
CA GLU A 215 -6.74 6.91 -12.83
C GLU A 215 -6.22 7.12 -11.40
N LEU A 216 -6.85 6.49 -10.40
CA LEU A 216 -6.37 6.52 -9.01
C LEU A 216 -5.02 5.84 -8.82
N GLU A 217 -4.75 4.74 -9.54
CA GLU A 217 -3.44 4.08 -9.54
C GLU A 217 -2.34 5.02 -10.05
N LYS A 218 -2.55 5.68 -11.19
CA LYS A 218 -1.59 6.67 -11.72
C LYS A 218 -1.38 7.85 -10.78
N GLN A 219 -2.45 8.37 -10.15
CA GLN A 219 -2.33 9.46 -9.18
C GLN A 219 -1.57 9.02 -7.92
N LYS A 220 -1.75 7.77 -7.49
CA LYS A 220 -1.01 7.18 -6.37
C LYS A 220 0.47 6.99 -6.70
N GLU A 221 0.80 6.46 -7.88
CA GLU A 221 2.19 6.29 -8.33
C GLU A 221 2.94 7.63 -8.36
N LEU A 222 2.34 8.66 -8.99
CA LEU A 222 2.91 10.02 -9.01
C LEU A 222 3.11 10.58 -7.60
N ALA A 223 2.15 10.39 -6.69
CA ALA A 223 2.26 10.86 -5.31
C ALA A 223 3.29 10.06 -4.48
N GLU A 224 3.53 8.79 -4.79
CA GLU A 224 4.58 7.97 -4.18
C GLU A 224 5.98 8.36 -4.68
N GLU A 225 6.14 8.69 -5.98
CA GLU A 225 7.37 9.27 -6.53
C GLU A 225 7.70 10.63 -5.89
N GLU A 226 6.73 11.54 -5.85
CA GLU A 226 6.86 12.84 -5.16
C GLU A 226 7.32 12.65 -3.71
N LEU A 227 6.68 11.73 -2.98
CA LEU A 227 7.00 11.42 -1.59
C LEU A 227 8.41 10.82 -1.43
N SER A 228 8.86 9.96 -2.35
CA SER A 228 10.22 9.41 -2.33
C SER A 228 11.26 10.53 -2.47
N THR A 229 11.11 11.41 -3.46
CA THR A 229 12.05 12.52 -3.68
C THR A 229 12.08 13.49 -2.49
N LEU A 230 10.95 13.70 -1.82
CA LEU A 230 10.86 14.57 -0.65
C LEU A 230 11.45 13.91 0.62
N ASN A 231 11.31 12.60 0.79
CA ASN A 231 12.01 11.86 1.84
C ASN A 231 13.53 11.88 1.63
N GLU A 232 14.02 11.65 0.42
CA GLU A 232 15.46 11.73 0.10
C GLU A 232 16.04 13.11 0.44
N GLN A 233 15.30 14.19 0.11
CA GLN A 233 15.67 15.56 0.50
C GLN A 233 15.71 15.74 2.03
N VAL A 234 14.73 15.19 2.75
CA VAL A 234 14.70 15.24 4.23
C VAL A 234 15.88 14.47 4.84
N GLU A 235 16.13 13.23 4.40
CA GLU A 235 17.26 12.43 4.89
C GLU A 235 18.60 13.12 4.65
N MET A 236 18.82 13.67 3.45
CA MET A 236 20.01 14.46 3.14
C MET A 236 20.12 15.70 4.05
N SER A 237 19.01 16.40 4.33
CA SER A 237 19.01 17.54 5.26
C SER A 237 19.34 17.11 6.71
N GLU A 238 18.94 15.91 7.13
CA GLU A 238 19.28 15.36 8.44
C GLU A 238 20.75 14.93 8.54
N VAL A 239 21.30 14.35 7.47
CA VAL A 239 22.73 14.03 7.37
C VAL A 239 23.58 15.31 7.41
N GLU A 240 23.19 16.36 6.69
CA GLU A 240 23.86 17.67 6.76
C GLU A 240 23.78 18.29 8.16
N ARG A 241 22.61 18.23 8.82
CA ARG A 241 22.46 18.68 10.22
C ARG A 241 23.31 17.87 11.20
N LYS A 242 23.49 16.57 10.98
CA LYS A 242 24.40 15.71 11.78
C LYS A 242 25.86 16.09 11.56
N LYS A 243 26.29 16.32 10.31
CA LYS A 243 27.67 16.80 10.00
C LYS A 243 27.97 18.15 10.66
N ARG A 244 27.09 19.15 10.49
CA ARG A 244 27.27 20.47 11.14
C ARG A 244 27.32 20.39 12.67
N ARG A 245 26.62 19.43 13.30
CA ARG A 245 26.73 19.20 14.75
C ARG A 245 28.09 18.63 15.14
N LEU A 246 28.62 17.68 14.38
CA LEU A 246 29.96 17.11 14.62
C LEU A 246 31.05 18.16 14.42
N GLU A 247 30.96 18.98 13.37
CA GLU A 247 31.89 20.10 13.11
C GLU A 247 31.89 21.12 14.27
N LEU A 248 30.71 21.49 14.79
CA LEU A 248 30.58 22.36 15.96
C LEU A 248 31.13 21.71 17.25
N GLU A 249 31.00 20.40 17.41
CA GLU A 249 31.54 19.65 18.55
C GLU A 249 33.07 19.56 18.48
N GLU A 250 33.65 19.37 17.29
CA GLU A 250 35.10 19.42 17.08
C GLU A 250 35.67 20.83 17.34
N GLN A 251 35.02 21.88 16.83
CA GLN A 251 35.41 23.27 17.14
C GLN A 251 35.37 23.59 18.64
N GLN A 252 34.40 23.03 19.38
CA GLN A 252 34.35 23.16 20.84
C GLN A 252 35.54 22.46 21.51
N ARG A 253 35.87 21.23 21.12
CA ARG A 253 37.04 20.50 21.64
C ARG A 253 38.37 21.18 21.28
N GLU A 254 38.49 21.78 20.10
CA GLU A 254 39.68 22.55 19.71
C GLU A 254 39.83 23.83 20.54
N LEU A 255 38.74 24.54 20.82
CA LEU A 255 38.71 25.68 21.75
C LEU A 255 39.04 25.27 23.19
N GLU A 256 38.62 24.10 23.64
CA GLU A 256 38.99 23.54 24.94
C GLU A 256 40.49 23.24 25.01
N ARG A 257 41.04 22.54 24.01
CA ARG A 257 42.49 22.29 23.91
C ARG A 257 43.30 23.58 23.84
N SER A 258 42.85 24.60 23.11
CA SER A 258 43.56 25.88 23.05
C SER A 258 43.56 26.59 24.41
N LYS A 259 42.47 26.50 25.17
CA LYS A 259 42.40 27.04 26.54
C LYS A 259 43.36 26.31 27.49
N GLU A 260 43.41 24.98 27.43
CA GLU A 260 44.37 24.18 28.20
C GLU A 260 45.83 24.55 27.86
N LEU A 261 46.14 24.73 26.57
CA LEU A 261 47.46 25.18 26.13
C LEU A 261 47.80 26.58 26.67
N THR A 262 46.88 27.55 26.60
CA THR A 262 47.12 28.89 27.17
C THR A 262 47.25 28.86 28.69
N LEU A 263 46.50 28.01 29.39
CA LEU A 263 46.61 27.84 30.84
C LEU A 263 47.99 27.27 31.22
N ASN A 264 48.47 26.27 30.47
CA ASN A 264 49.80 25.68 30.66
C ASN A 264 50.94 26.63 30.27
N GLN A 265 50.72 27.55 29.33
CA GLN A 265 51.68 28.61 29.03
C GLN A 265 51.74 29.65 30.16
N MET A 266 50.60 30.07 30.71
CA MET A 266 50.56 31.00 31.85
C MET A 266 51.25 30.41 33.08
N THR A 267 51.04 29.14 33.43
CA THR A 267 51.75 28.52 34.56
C THR A 267 53.25 28.34 34.32
N LEU A 268 53.68 28.18 33.06
CA LEU A 268 55.10 28.19 32.67
C LEU A 268 55.72 29.60 32.67
N GLU A 269 54.93 30.65 32.48
CA GLU A 269 55.38 32.04 32.58
C GLU A 269 55.42 32.53 34.03
N GLU A 270 54.44 32.18 34.87
CA GLU A 270 54.50 32.40 36.32
C GLU A 270 55.76 31.74 36.92
N ALA A 271 56.05 30.49 36.53
CA ALA A 271 57.27 29.79 36.95
C ALA A 271 58.59 30.40 36.42
N LYS A 272 58.55 31.30 35.43
CA LYS A 272 59.71 32.09 34.95
C LYS A 272 59.80 33.45 35.61
N VAL A 273 58.67 34.10 35.89
CA VAL A 273 58.63 35.38 36.62
C VAL A 273 59.20 35.21 38.03
N ASP A 274 58.93 34.08 38.68
CA ASP A 274 59.54 33.71 39.97
C ASP A 274 61.07 33.41 39.89
N ALA A 275 61.66 33.34 38.69
CA ALA A 275 63.07 33.04 38.48
C ALA A 275 63.96 34.27 38.17
N GLU A 276 63.38 35.44 37.84
CA GLU A 276 64.15 36.62 37.37
C GLU A 276 64.24 37.80 38.37
N PHE A 277 63.72 37.68 39.60
CA PHE A 277 63.84 38.72 40.63
C PHE A 277 64.40 38.24 41.99
N PRO A 278 65.69 38.50 42.28
CA PRO A 278 66.19 38.47 43.66
C PRO A 278 65.95 39.82 44.37
N LEU A 279 65.17 39.78 45.45
CA LEU A 279 65.21 40.67 46.63
C LEU A 279 65.58 42.17 46.46
N ASN A 280 64.66 43.07 46.87
CA ASN A 280 64.91 43.76 48.14
C ASN A 280 63.71 44.42 48.85
N ASN A 281 63.93 44.68 50.14
CA ASN A 281 62.98 45.13 51.15
C ASN A 281 62.81 46.67 51.22
N SER A 282 61.62 47.14 51.66
CA SER A 282 61.44 48.09 52.80
C SER A 282 59.95 48.49 52.90
N LYS A 283 59.23 48.23 54.01
CA LYS A 283 59.20 48.89 55.34
C LYS A 283 58.61 50.32 55.38
N LYS A 284 57.32 50.38 55.79
CA LYS A 284 56.64 51.44 56.57
C LYS A 284 56.61 52.88 55.93
N GLU A 285 55.86 53.90 56.34
CA GLU A 285 55.09 54.25 57.55
C GLU A 285 53.75 54.96 57.22
N ALA A 286 52.96 55.29 58.25
CA ALA A 286 51.82 56.23 58.26
C ALA A 286 51.99 57.14 59.50
N PRO A 287 51.10 58.11 59.89
CA PRO A 287 49.93 58.73 59.23
C PRO A 287 49.95 60.31 59.32
N LEU A 288 48.79 60.95 59.57
CA LEU A 288 48.48 62.42 59.64
C LEU A 288 48.42 63.12 58.26
N THR A 289 47.51 64.04 57.91
CA THR A 289 46.37 64.75 58.58
C THR A 289 45.35 65.15 57.46
N GLN A 290 44.16 65.77 57.62
CA GLN A 290 43.45 66.44 58.74
C GLN A 290 41.91 66.26 58.59
N ALA A 291 41.08 67.15 59.15
CA ALA A 291 39.60 67.11 59.07
C ALA A 291 39.01 68.04 57.99
N VAL A 292 37.94 67.59 57.32
CA VAL A 292 36.99 68.44 56.57
C VAL A 292 35.57 67.97 56.88
N SER A 293 34.65 68.92 57.08
CA SER A 293 33.24 68.68 57.41
C SER A 293 32.49 67.95 56.30
N VAL A 294 31.84 66.83 56.63
CA VAL A 294 30.88 66.14 55.75
C VAL A 294 29.46 66.64 56.07
N PRO A 295 28.71 67.21 55.12
CA PRO A 295 27.29 67.53 55.31
C PRO A 295 26.43 66.26 55.21
N ASN A 296 25.29 66.29 55.91
CA ASN A 296 24.33 65.18 56.05
C ASN A 296 23.76 64.70 54.69
N ILE A 297 24.14 63.52 54.22
CA ILE A 297 23.68 62.90 52.95
C ILE A 297 22.84 61.62 53.19
N GLU A 298 22.99 60.94 54.34
CA GLU A 298 22.46 59.59 54.54
C GLU A 298 20.93 59.50 54.63
N GLU A 299 20.23 60.56 55.06
CA GLU A 299 18.76 60.53 55.23
C GLU A 299 17.96 60.59 53.92
N GLU A 300 18.51 61.17 52.85
CA GLU A 300 17.84 61.21 51.55
C GLU A 300 17.89 59.86 50.82
N GLU A 301 19.00 59.15 50.91
CA GLU A 301 19.18 57.87 50.22
C GLU A 301 18.35 56.76 50.86
N GLN A 302 18.27 56.71 52.20
CA GLN A 302 17.41 55.76 52.90
C GLN A 302 15.93 55.92 52.52
N ASN A 303 15.43 57.15 52.44
CA ASN A 303 14.04 57.41 52.04
C ASN A 303 13.76 56.99 50.59
N LYS A 304 14.70 57.21 49.65
CA LYS A 304 14.60 56.72 48.26
C LYS A 304 14.54 55.17 48.22
N TRP A 305 15.32 54.49 49.05
CA TRP A 305 15.36 53.01 49.14
C TRP A 305 14.05 52.41 49.70
N ILE A 306 13.44 53.05 50.70
CA ILE A 306 12.15 52.63 51.28
C ILE A 306 11.00 52.78 50.26
N ILE A 307 11.03 53.83 49.43
CA ILE A 307 10.03 54.03 48.36
C ILE A 307 10.21 53.00 47.24
N PHE A 308 11.45 52.71 46.84
CA PHE A 308 11.76 51.72 45.80
C PHE A 308 11.33 50.31 46.21
N SER A 309 11.68 49.88 47.42
CA SER A 309 11.33 48.55 47.95
C SER A 309 9.80 48.33 48.06
N ARG A 310 9.03 49.34 48.47
CA ARG A 310 7.55 49.28 48.43
C ARG A 310 6.99 49.12 47.02
N LYS A 311 7.51 49.83 46.02
CA LYS A 311 7.13 49.65 44.60
C LYS A 311 7.48 48.26 44.09
N ALA A 312 8.70 47.78 44.37
CA ALA A 312 9.16 46.44 43.99
C ALA A 312 8.27 45.33 44.58
N TRP A 313 7.90 45.43 45.86
CA TRP A 313 6.98 44.47 46.49
C TRP A 313 5.59 44.44 45.81
N GLY A 314 5.07 45.62 45.44
CA GLY A 314 3.80 45.73 44.69
C GLY A 314 3.85 45.01 43.33
N ILE A 315 4.98 45.10 42.62
CA ILE A 315 5.22 44.40 41.34
C ILE A 315 5.34 42.89 41.58
N ALA A 316 6.12 42.45 42.57
CA ALA A 316 6.27 41.04 42.92
C ALA A 316 4.93 40.37 43.29
N LYS A 317 4.06 41.06 44.05
CA LYS A 317 2.69 40.59 44.36
C LYS A 317 1.79 40.45 43.11
N LYS A 318 1.96 41.30 42.09
CA LYS A 318 1.23 41.17 40.81
C LYS A 318 1.73 39.98 39.99
N ILE A 319 3.05 39.81 39.86
CA ILE A 319 3.69 38.72 39.12
C ILE A 319 3.32 37.36 39.73
N THR A 320 3.43 37.21 41.05
CA THR A 320 3.06 35.96 41.76
C THR A 320 1.58 35.61 41.60
N ARG A 321 0.65 36.58 41.70
CA ARG A 321 -0.78 36.35 41.37
C ARG A 321 -0.98 35.89 39.94
N TYR A 322 -0.30 36.50 38.97
CA TYR A 322 -0.40 36.13 37.56
C TYR A 322 0.06 34.68 37.31
N ILE A 323 1.22 34.30 37.85
CA ILE A 323 1.77 32.94 37.76
C ILE A 323 0.80 31.92 38.39
N PHE A 324 0.24 32.21 39.56
CA PHE A 324 -0.72 31.33 40.24
C PHE A 324 -2.03 31.14 39.46
N ILE A 325 -2.59 32.21 38.88
CA ILE A 325 -3.79 32.12 38.03
C ILE A 325 -3.49 31.28 36.78
N ASN A 326 -2.34 31.48 36.15
CA ASN A 326 -1.97 30.78 34.92
C ASN A 326 -1.69 29.29 35.18
N SER A 327 -1.03 28.93 36.28
CA SER A 327 -0.82 27.52 36.68
C SER A 327 -2.15 26.82 36.98
N LYS A 328 -3.07 27.48 37.69
CA LYS A 328 -4.41 26.96 38.00
C LYS A 328 -5.26 26.77 36.73
N ARG A 329 -5.10 27.64 35.71
CA ARG A 329 -5.73 27.50 34.39
C ARG A 329 -5.15 26.31 33.62
N ARG A 330 -3.82 26.17 33.55
CA ARG A 330 -3.14 25.00 32.94
C ARG A 330 -3.54 23.68 33.59
N LEU A 331 -3.64 23.62 34.92
CA LEU A 331 -4.12 22.44 35.66
C LEU A 331 -5.56 22.05 35.32
N ARG A 332 -6.47 23.02 35.13
CA ARG A 332 -7.85 22.73 34.69
C ARG A 332 -7.89 22.16 33.27
N VAL A 333 -7.16 22.77 32.33
CA VAL A 333 -7.05 22.29 30.94
C VAL A 333 -6.46 20.87 30.90
N HIS A 334 -5.39 20.62 31.66
CA HIS A 334 -4.78 19.29 31.73
C HIS A 334 -5.75 18.22 32.30
N ARG A 335 -6.54 18.56 33.34
CA ARG A 335 -7.60 17.68 33.86
C ARG A 335 -8.72 17.43 32.84
N GLN A 336 -9.15 18.44 32.08
CA GLN A 336 -10.13 18.25 30.99
C GLN A 336 -9.56 17.36 29.88
N ASN A 337 -8.33 17.60 29.43
CA ASN A 337 -7.70 16.77 28.40
C ASN A 337 -7.50 15.32 28.86
N LYS A 338 -7.17 15.09 30.14
CA LYS A 338 -7.10 13.73 30.72
C LYS A 338 -8.47 13.04 30.76
N ARG A 339 -9.56 13.77 31.00
CA ARG A 339 -10.94 13.24 30.89
C ARG A 339 -11.32 12.93 29.45
N LYS A 340 -11.03 13.82 28.49
CA LYS A 340 -11.27 13.58 27.05
C LYS A 340 -10.52 12.34 26.54
N LYS A 341 -9.25 12.17 26.91
CA LYS A 341 -8.47 10.95 26.57
C LYS A 341 -9.14 9.68 27.10
N LYS A 342 -9.49 9.64 28.40
CA LYS A 342 -10.21 8.48 28.97
C LYS A 342 -11.52 8.15 28.24
N ALA A 343 -12.34 9.16 27.94
CA ALA A 343 -13.59 8.95 27.21
C ALA A 343 -13.36 8.41 25.78
N PHE A 344 -12.31 8.87 25.10
CA PHE A 344 -11.89 8.35 23.80
C PHE A 344 -11.37 6.91 23.90
N ASP A 345 -10.54 6.60 24.91
CA ASP A 345 -10.04 5.24 25.16
C ASP A 345 -11.20 4.25 25.45
N GLU A 346 -12.21 4.68 26.22
CA GLU A 346 -13.42 3.90 26.49
C GLU A 346 -14.28 3.67 25.22
N GLN A 347 -14.41 4.68 24.34
CA GLN A 347 -15.06 4.52 23.03
C GLN A 347 -14.28 3.56 22.13
N LEU A 348 -12.95 3.68 22.08
CA LEU A 348 -12.06 2.80 21.31
C LEU A 348 -12.15 1.35 21.79
N GLN A 349 -12.23 1.12 23.11
CA GLN A 349 -12.45 -0.23 23.67
C GLN A 349 -13.82 -0.79 23.31
N LYS A 350 -14.89 0.02 23.38
CA LYS A 350 -16.24 -0.42 22.95
C LYS A 350 -16.28 -0.78 21.46
N ALA A 351 -15.65 0.03 20.59
CA ALA A 351 -15.53 -0.26 19.16
C ALA A 351 -14.76 -1.57 18.91
N LYS A 352 -13.62 -1.79 19.58
CA LYS A 352 -12.85 -3.04 19.49
C LYS A 352 -13.68 -4.27 19.92
N ILE A 353 -14.47 -4.16 20.99
CA ILE A 353 -15.33 -5.25 21.46
C ILE A 353 -16.49 -5.51 20.47
N ALA A 354 -17.07 -4.48 19.88
CA ALA A 354 -18.10 -4.63 18.85
C ALA A 354 -17.55 -5.35 17.60
N PHE A 355 -16.41 -4.89 17.08
CA PHE A 355 -15.73 -5.48 15.93
C PHE A 355 -15.31 -6.94 16.16
N LEU A 356 -14.82 -7.29 17.36
CA LEU A 356 -14.50 -8.68 17.70
C LEU A 356 -15.75 -9.58 17.77
N LYS A 357 -16.90 -9.05 18.21
CA LYS A 357 -18.19 -9.78 18.18
C LYS A 357 -18.68 -9.99 16.76
N GLU A 358 -18.55 -8.98 15.91
CA GLU A 358 -18.90 -9.05 14.48
C GLU A 358 -18.07 -10.13 13.77
N ILE A 359 -16.74 -10.12 13.93
CA ILE A 359 -15.85 -11.18 13.40
C ILE A 359 -16.26 -12.57 13.91
N GLN A 360 -16.66 -12.71 15.17
CA GLN A 360 -17.12 -14.00 15.72
C GLN A 360 -18.45 -14.45 15.11
N GLN A 361 -19.39 -13.54 14.89
CA GLN A 361 -20.65 -13.85 14.21
C GLN A 361 -20.40 -14.24 12.74
N ASP A 362 -19.50 -13.54 12.06
CA ASP A 362 -19.13 -13.78 10.66
C ASP A 362 -18.48 -15.15 10.47
N LYS A 363 -17.54 -15.53 11.37
CA LYS A 363 -16.95 -16.89 11.40
C LYS A 363 -18.04 -17.96 11.60
N LYS A 364 -18.92 -17.77 12.58
CA LYS A 364 -20.03 -18.70 12.86
C LYS A 364 -21.02 -18.80 11.69
N HIS A 365 -21.19 -17.74 10.91
CA HIS A 365 -22.01 -17.76 9.69
C HIS A 365 -21.32 -18.55 8.57
N ARG A 366 -20.02 -18.35 8.34
CA ARG A 366 -19.23 -19.13 7.37
C ARG A 366 -19.19 -20.62 7.71
N GLU A 367 -18.99 -20.99 8.96
CA GLU A 367 -19.05 -22.39 9.43
C GLU A 367 -20.43 -23.03 9.14
N ARG A 368 -21.52 -22.28 9.33
CA ARG A 368 -22.89 -22.72 8.97
C ARG A 368 -23.10 -22.87 7.47
N GLN A 369 -22.43 -22.08 6.63
CA GLN A 369 -22.49 -22.23 5.18
C GLN A 369 -21.67 -23.44 4.71
N ILE A 370 -20.45 -23.62 5.22
CA ILE A 370 -19.60 -24.78 4.91
C ILE A 370 -20.30 -26.08 5.28
N THR A 371 -20.82 -26.19 6.51
CA THR A 371 -21.52 -27.40 6.97
C THR A 371 -22.85 -27.67 6.24
N LYS A 372 -23.49 -26.66 5.65
CA LYS A 372 -24.63 -26.86 4.72
C LYS A 372 -24.15 -27.43 3.39
N ALA A 373 -23.14 -26.82 2.77
CA ALA A 373 -22.58 -27.27 1.50
C ALA A 373 -21.98 -28.69 1.57
N GLU A 374 -21.35 -29.07 2.69
CA GLU A 374 -20.90 -30.44 2.95
C GLU A 374 -22.06 -31.43 3.01
N ARG A 375 -23.16 -31.08 3.68
CA ARG A 375 -24.37 -31.92 3.74
C ARG A 375 -25.05 -32.07 2.38
N GLU A 376 -25.00 -31.06 1.53
CA GLU A 376 -25.50 -31.12 0.16
C GLU A 376 -24.61 -32.03 -0.71
N ARG A 377 -23.29 -31.83 -0.68
CA ARG A 377 -22.32 -32.73 -1.34
C ARG A 377 -22.48 -34.19 -0.93
N LEU A 378 -22.69 -34.47 0.36
CA LEU A 378 -22.95 -35.83 0.85
C LEU A 378 -24.28 -36.40 0.35
N LYS A 379 -25.33 -35.59 0.24
CA LYS A 379 -26.61 -36.02 -0.37
C LYS A 379 -26.44 -36.33 -1.86
N ASP A 380 -25.69 -35.50 -2.59
CA ASP A 380 -25.43 -35.69 -4.02
C ASP A 380 -24.57 -36.93 -4.29
N GLN A 381 -23.55 -37.18 -3.46
CA GLN A 381 -22.78 -38.42 -3.48
C GLN A 381 -23.68 -39.64 -3.25
N MET A 382 -24.50 -39.65 -2.19
CA MET A 382 -25.47 -40.74 -1.97
C MET A 382 -26.50 -40.87 -3.10
N ALA A 383 -26.90 -39.77 -3.74
CA ALA A 383 -27.81 -39.80 -4.89
C ALA A 383 -27.14 -40.38 -6.14
N TYR A 384 -25.85 -40.09 -6.34
CA TYR A 384 -25.02 -40.66 -7.41
C TYR A 384 -24.81 -42.17 -7.19
N GLU A 385 -24.39 -42.60 -6.00
CA GLU A 385 -24.26 -44.01 -5.62
C GLU A 385 -25.57 -44.79 -5.82
N ARG A 386 -26.72 -44.19 -5.49
CA ARG A 386 -28.05 -44.78 -5.73
C ARG A 386 -28.43 -44.86 -7.21
N LYS A 387 -27.88 -44.02 -8.08
CA LYS A 387 -28.04 -44.10 -9.54
C LYS A 387 -27.12 -45.18 -10.11
N GLU A 388 -25.86 -45.18 -9.71
CA GLU A 388 -24.86 -46.18 -10.11
C GLU A 388 -25.27 -47.60 -9.68
N ALA A 389 -25.73 -47.77 -8.44
CA ALA A 389 -26.24 -49.06 -7.95
C ALA A 389 -27.48 -49.55 -8.73
N ARG A 390 -28.34 -48.64 -9.24
CA ARG A 390 -29.45 -48.99 -10.14
C ARG A 390 -28.93 -49.42 -11.50
N TYR A 391 -28.03 -48.65 -12.10
CA TYR A 391 -27.40 -48.96 -13.39
C TYR A 391 -26.66 -50.31 -13.37
N LEU A 392 -25.88 -50.59 -12.32
CA LEU A 392 -25.19 -51.88 -12.12
C LEU A 392 -26.17 -53.05 -11.94
N ARG A 393 -27.32 -52.84 -11.29
CA ARG A 393 -28.39 -53.86 -11.20
C ARG A 393 -29.03 -54.13 -12.56
N GLU A 394 -29.23 -53.12 -13.39
CA GLU A 394 -29.77 -53.26 -14.74
C GLU A 394 -28.80 -53.97 -15.69
N ILE A 395 -27.50 -53.65 -15.65
CA ILE A 395 -26.46 -54.39 -16.37
C ILE A 395 -26.45 -55.87 -15.96
N LYS A 396 -26.51 -56.15 -14.65
CA LYS A 396 -26.56 -57.53 -14.13
C LYS A 396 -27.84 -58.27 -14.56
N LYS A 397 -28.97 -57.57 -14.72
CA LYS A 397 -30.20 -58.14 -15.32
C LYS A 397 -30.03 -58.43 -16.82
N LYS A 398 -29.52 -57.47 -17.61
CA LYS A 398 -29.27 -57.66 -19.06
C LYS A 398 -28.27 -58.80 -19.36
N LYS A 399 -27.24 -58.98 -18.53
CA LYS A 399 -26.32 -60.13 -18.65
C LYS A 399 -26.98 -61.50 -18.39
N ARG A 400 -28.12 -61.55 -17.69
CA ARG A 400 -28.88 -62.80 -17.46
C ARG A 400 -29.90 -63.12 -18.56
N SER A 401 -30.14 -62.21 -19.52
CA SER A 401 -31.16 -62.39 -20.56
C SER A 401 -30.61 -62.83 -21.93
N PHE A 402 -29.36 -63.31 -22.01
CA PHE A 402 -28.88 -63.97 -23.23
C PHE A 402 -29.53 -65.36 -23.35
N PRO A 403 -30.26 -65.66 -24.44
CA PRO A 403 -31.02 -66.90 -24.61
C PRO A 403 -30.12 -68.06 -25.06
N SER A 404 -29.02 -68.31 -24.33
CA SER A 404 -28.02 -69.33 -24.68
C SER A 404 -28.64 -70.72 -24.83
N ARG A 405 -29.59 -71.08 -23.94
CA ARG A 405 -30.34 -72.35 -24.01
C ARG A 405 -31.16 -72.49 -25.30
N THR A 406 -31.67 -71.41 -25.86
CA THR A 406 -32.49 -71.43 -27.07
C THR A 406 -31.61 -71.57 -28.31
N ILE A 407 -30.49 -70.83 -28.36
CA ILE A 407 -29.49 -70.94 -29.44
C ILE A 407 -28.86 -72.34 -29.45
N PHE A 408 -28.51 -72.89 -28.28
CA PHE A 408 -27.93 -74.23 -28.16
C PHE A 408 -28.91 -75.32 -28.59
N ARG A 409 -30.21 -75.19 -28.26
CA ARG A 409 -31.26 -76.09 -28.77
C ARG A 409 -31.41 -76.02 -30.30
N MET A 410 -31.39 -74.83 -30.87
CA MET A 410 -31.45 -74.66 -32.34
C MET A 410 -30.24 -75.29 -33.05
N LEU A 411 -29.03 -75.17 -32.49
CA LEU A 411 -27.83 -75.83 -33.01
C LEU A 411 -27.91 -77.36 -32.93
N ILE A 412 -28.42 -77.92 -31.83
CA ILE A 412 -28.65 -79.38 -31.72
C ILE A 412 -29.66 -79.86 -32.76
N ILE A 413 -30.77 -79.13 -32.97
CA ILE A 413 -31.79 -79.47 -33.97
C ILE A 413 -31.19 -79.43 -35.39
N LEU A 414 -30.42 -78.38 -35.73
CA LEU A 414 -29.71 -78.29 -37.02
C LEU A 414 -28.73 -79.46 -37.23
N LEU A 415 -27.99 -79.85 -36.19
CA LEU A 415 -27.04 -80.96 -36.26
C LEU A 415 -27.75 -82.32 -36.41
N LEU A 416 -28.90 -82.52 -35.76
CA LEU A 416 -29.75 -83.71 -35.97
C LEU A 416 -30.34 -83.76 -37.38
N ILE A 417 -30.78 -82.63 -37.93
CA ILE A 417 -31.25 -82.52 -39.32
C ILE A 417 -30.12 -82.87 -40.29
N TYR A 418 -28.91 -82.35 -40.07
CA TYR A 418 -27.75 -82.66 -40.90
C TYR A 418 -27.42 -84.16 -40.89
N VAL A 419 -27.36 -84.80 -39.71
CA VAL A 419 -27.10 -86.24 -39.57
C VAL A 419 -28.19 -87.08 -40.23
N ALA A 420 -29.47 -86.67 -40.13
CA ALA A 420 -30.57 -87.35 -40.81
C ALA A 420 -30.47 -87.21 -42.34
N PHE A 421 -30.07 -86.05 -42.85
CA PHE A 421 -29.91 -85.80 -44.29
C PHE A 421 -28.74 -86.60 -44.89
N ASP A 422 -27.61 -86.64 -44.18
CA ASP A 422 -26.42 -87.42 -44.55
C ASP A 422 -26.72 -88.93 -44.59
N PHE A 423 -27.45 -89.44 -43.59
CA PHE A 423 -27.93 -90.83 -43.57
C PHE A 423 -28.84 -91.18 -44.75
N PHE A 424 -29.75 -90.26 -45.14
CA PHE A 424 -30.64 -90.47 -46.29
C PHE A 424 -29.92 -90.48 -47.64
N ILE A 425 -28.84 -89.71 -47.79
CA ILE A 425 -28.06 -89.62 -49.04
C ILE A 425 -27.08 -90.79 -49.15
N ASN A 426 -26.29 -91.05 -48.12
CA ASN A 426 -25.18 -92.01 -48.20
C ASN A 426 -25.59 -93.45 -47.88
N ARG A 427 -26.75 -93.68 -47.24
CA ARG A 427 -27.31 -95.01 -46.88
C ARG A 427 -26.44 -95.95 -46.03
N ASP A 428 -25.22 -95.55 -45.68
CA ASP A 428 -24.31 -96.27 -44.79
C ASP A 428 -24.64 -96.02 -43.31
N SER A 429 -24.99 -97.09 -42.59
CA SER A 429 -25.21 -97.06 -41.13
C SER A 429 -23.92 -96.93 -40.31
N SER A 430 -22.76 -97.12 -40.94
CA SER A 430 -21.42 -97.08 -40.34
C SER A 430 -21.13 -95.78 -39.60
N TYR A 431 -21.55 -94.63 -40.14
CA TYR A 431 -21.34 -93.32 -39.49
C TYR A 431 -22.16 -93.14 -38.22
N LEU A 432 -23.38 -93.68 -38.16
CA LEU A 432 -24.22 -93.63 -36.96
C LEU A 432 -23.63 -94.48 -35.83
N MET A 433 -23.09 -95.65 -36.14
CA MET A 433 -22.38 -96.50 -35.15
C MET A 433 -21.18 -95.77 -34.54
N ILE A 434 -20.35 -95.13 -35.37
CA ILE A 434 -19.18 -94.36 -34.92
C ILE A 434 -19.60 -93.16 -34.04
N ILE A 435 -20.69 -92.46 -34.40
CA ILE A 435 -21.26 -91.37 -33.59
C ILE A 435 -21.80 -91.92 -32.26
N GLN A 436 -22.40 -93.10 -32.24
CA GLN A 436 -22.95 -93.72 -31.03
C GLN A 436 -21.86 -94.19 -30.07
N GLU A 437 -20.74 -94.74 -30.57
CA GLU A 437 -19.57 -95.09 -29.76
C GLU A 437 -18.85 -93.86 -29.22
N ARG A 438 -18.60 -92.84 -30.05
CA ARG A 438 -18.01 -91.57 -29.60
C ARG A 438 -18.92 -90.84 -28.62
N GLY A 439 -20.24 -90.87 -28.82
CA GLY A 439 -21.22 -90.33 -27.89
C GLY A 439 -21.19 -91.02 -26.52
N LYS A 440 -21.09 -92.35 -26.49
CA LYS A 440 -20.86 -93.11 -25.24
C LYS A 440 -19.55 -92.72 -24.58
N SER A 441 -18.44 -92.68 -25.32
CA SER A 441 -17.12 -92.28 -24.82
C SER A 441 -17.15 -90.90 -24.14
N VAL A 442 -17.73 -89.90 -24.79
CA VAL A 442 -17.85 -88.53 -24.22
C VAL A 442 -18.78 -88.48 -23.01
N TYR A 443 -19.86 -89.28 -23.00
CA TYR A 443 -20.77 -89.40 -21.86
C TYR A 443 -20.08 -90.01 -20.64
N TYR A 444 -19.29 -91.07 -20.82
CA TYR A 444 -18.50 -91.68 -19.73
C TYR A 444 -17.41 -90.73 -19.22
N SER A 445 -16.66 -90.05 -20.09
CA SER A 445 -15.64 -89.09 -19.65
C SER A 445 -16.24 -87.87 -18.92
N LEU A 446 -17.45 -87.44 -19.29
CA LEU A 446 -18.17 -86.40 -18.56
C LEU A 446 -18.59 -86.87 -17.17
N ILE A 447 -19.07 -88.12 -17.03
CA ILE A 447 -19.41 -88.70 -15.73
C ILE A 447 -18.16 -88.81 -14.85
N GLU A 448 -17.03 -89.31 -15.36
CA GLU A 448 -15.77 -89.36 -14.60
C GLU A 448 -15.35 -87.96 -14.13
N SER A 449 -15.40 -86.94 -15.01
CA SER A 449 -15.03 -85.55 -14.65
C SER A 449 -15.93 -84.89 -13.60
N ILE A 450 -17.17 -85.39 -13.44
CA ILE A 450 -18.14 -84.91 -12.44
C ILE A 450 -17.99 -85.65 -11.11
N PHE A 451 -17.45 -86.87 -11.12
CA PHE A 451 -17.18 -87.68 -9.92
C PHE A 451 -15.72 -87.60 -9.42
N SER A 452 -14.82 -86.95 -10.15
CA SER A 452 -13.42 -86.72 -9.75
C SER A 452 -13.15 -85.32 -9.17
N LEU A 453 -14.17 -84.69 -8.58
CA LEU A 453 -14.18 -83.31 -8.07
C LEU A 453 -14.94 -83.24 -6.75
#